data_AF-A0A931EHB7-F1
#
_entry.id   AF-A0A931EHB7-F1
#
_cell.length_a   1.000
_cell.length_b   1.000
_cell.length_c   1.000
_cell.angle_alpha   90.00
_cell.angle_beta   90.00
_cell.angle_gamma   90.00
#
_symmetry.space_group_name_H-M   'P 1'
#
loop_
_entity.id
_entity.type
_entity.pdbx_description
1 polymer ?
#
loop_
_entity_poly.entity_id
_entity_poly.type
_entity_poly.pdbx_seq_one_letter_code
_entity_poly.pdbx_strand_id
1 'polypeptide(L)'
;MMIDVIGAIRQWAADKRLPDAALARWLGLDDESRRALLTMAKELRLRTAQMATVLDLIEEIGLRESATAAAILAREPVTAVIAGGGSTPDRASAMIEALRAIRFPELTRAREHLEARIRALSLPRSVRVRLPRELSSDELTLELRAHTAVEMEAALNALGRVSGDLQEIVRLLGKGDEI
;
A
#
# COMPACT_ATOMS: atom_id res chain seq x y z
N MET A 1 -18.52 14.74 27.73
CA MET A 1 -17.21 14.43 28.35
C MET A 1 -16.16 14.52 27.24
N MET A 2 -15.36 15.57 27.22
CA MET A 2 -14.35 15.77 26.19
C MET A 2 -13.20 14.80 26.47
N ILE A 3 -13.01 13.79 25.62
CA ILE A 3 -11.88 12.86 25.75
C ILE A 3 -10.61 13.68 25.64
N ASP A 4 -9.70 13.56 26.62
CA ASP A 4 -8.35 14.12 26.52
C ASP A 4 -7.60 13.35 25.42
N VAL A 5 -7.65 13.90 24.21
CA VAL A 5 -7.04 13.31 23.02
C VAL A 5 -5.52 13.26 23.18
N ILE A 6 -4.91 14.28 23.77
CA ILE A 6 -3.46 14.37 23.96
C ILE A 6 -3.01 13.29 24.95
N GLY A 7 -3.69 13.16 26.09
CA GLY A 7 -3.43 12.10 27.06
C GLY A 7 -3.60 10.71 26.44
N ALA A 8 -4.65 10.52 25.64
CA ALA A 8 -4.90 9.25 24.95
C ALA A 8 -3.84 8.92 23.89
N ILE A 9 -3.32 9.92 23.15
CA ILE A 9 -2.20 9.75 22.20
C ILE A 9 -0.93 9.35 22.95
N ARG A 10 -0.60 10.05 24.05
CA ARG A 10 0.57 9.73 24.87
C ARG A 10 0.50 8.32 25.46
N GLN A 11 -0.66 7.91 25.95
CA GLN A 11 -0.87 6.55 26.46
C GLN A 11 -0.68 5.51 25.34
N TRP A 12 -1.31 5.71 24.19
CA TRP A 12 -1.16 4.80 23.05
C TRP A 12 0.30 4.70 22.60
N ALA A 13 1.00 5.83 22.54
CA ALA A 13 2.41 5.89 22.18
C ALA A 13 3.29 5.14 23.18
N ALA A 14 3.02 5.26 24.48
CA ALA A 14 3.73 4.50 25.52
C ALA A 14 3.48 2.99 25.37
N ASP A 15 2.22 2.57 25.21
CA ASP A 15 1.84 1.16 25.05
C ASP A 15 2.50 0.51 23.82
N LYS A 16 2.62 1.28 22.73
CA LYS A 16 3.23 0.83 21.48
C LYS A 16 4.73 1.12 21.39
N ARG A 17 5.33 1.74 22.40
CA ARG A 17 6.74 2.19 22.39
C ARG A 17 7.06 3.01 21.13
N LEU A 18 6.20 3.97 20.82
CA LEU A 18 6.37 4.88 19.69
C LEU A 18 7.59 5.80 19.96
N PRO A 19 8.51 5.96 19.00
CA PRO A 19 9.64 6.88 19.16
C PRO A 19 9.18 8.32 19.41
N ASP A 20 9.92 9.05 20.26
CA ASP A 20 9.58 10.42 20.65
C ASP A 20 9.42 11.36 19.46
N ALA A 21 10.24 11.19 18.42
CA ALA A 21 10.13 11.98 17.19
C ALA A 21 8.78 11.79 16.49
N ALA A 22 8.28 10.56 16.41
CA ALA A 22 6.97 10.27 15.82
C ALA A 22 5.82 10.75 16.72
N LEU A 23 5.98 10.65 18.04
CA LEU A 23 5.01 11.22 18.99
C LEU A 23 4.94 12.75 18.88
N ALA A 24 6.08 13.42 18.80
CA ALA A 24 6.14 14.88 18.64
C ALA A 24 5.44 15.33 17.35
N ARG A 25 5.69 14.64 16.23
CA ARG A 25 5.01 14.87 14.95
C ARG A 25 3.49 14.73 15.07
N TRP A 26 3.02 13.63 15.65
CA TRP A 26 1.59 13.42 15.87
C TRP A 26 0.98 14.50 16.79
N LEU A 27 1.65 14.85 17.89
CA LEU A 27 1.18 15.91 18.78
C LEU A 27 1.22 17.30 18.12
N GLY A 28 2.05 17.51 17.09
CA GLY A 28 2.10 18.74 16.31
C GLY A 28 0.92 18.94 15.36
N LEU A 29 0.13 17.90 15.08
CA LEU A 29 -1.07 18.01 14.25
C LEU A 29 -2.17 18.85 14.92
N ASP A 30 -3.08 19.40 14.10
CA ASP A 30 -4.28 20.06 14.59
C ASP A 30 -5.22 19.09 15.34
N ASP A 31 -6.17 19.65 16.09
CA ASP A 31 -7.10 18.88 16.92
C ASP A 31 -7.90 17.81 16.18
N GLU A 32 -8.36 18.12 14.97
CA GLU A 32 -9.17 17.21 14.17
C GLU A 32 -8.30 16.07 13.65
N SER A 33 -7.13 16.39 13.12
CA SER A 33 -6.12 15.44 12.66
C SER A 33 -5.66 14.49 13.78
N ARG A 34 -5.43 15.01 14.99
CA ARG A 34 -5.08 14.21 16.17
C ARG A 34 -6.16 13.18 16.49
N ARG A 35 -7.44 13.58 16.47
CA ARG A 35 -8.58 12.69 16.75
C ARG A 35 -8.77 11.65 15.66
N ALA A 36 -8.70 12.06 14.39
CA ALA A 36 -8.85 11.17 13.24
C ALA A 36 -7.78 10.08 13.26
N LEU A 37 -6.52 10.47 13.43
CA LEU A 37 -5.40 9.51 13.48
C LEU A 37 -5.47 8.60 14.71
N LEU A 38 -5.90 9.09 15.88
CA LEU A 38 -6.07 8.26 17.08
C LEU A 38 -7.16 7.21 16.92
N THR A 39 -8.28 7.60 16.31
CA THR A 39 -9.40 6.70 16.03
C THR A 39 -8.92 5.58 15.10
N MET A 40 -8.28 5.94 13.99
CA MET A 40 -7.73 5.00 13.03
C MET A 40 -6.68 4.07 13.62
N ALA A 41 -5.75 4.62 14.42
CA ALA A 41 -4.67 3.85 15.04
C ALA A 41 -5.19 2.75 15.97
N LYS A 42 -6.28 3.04 16.70
CA LYS A 42 -6.95 2.08 17.58
C LYS A 42 -7.75 1.06 16.78
N GLU A 43 -8.53 1.51 15.80
CA GLU A 43 -9.39 0.64 14.99
C GLU A 43 -8.60 -0.36 14.14
N LEU A 44 -7.51 0.09 13.53
CA LEU A 44 -6.62 -0.76 12.72
C LEU A 44 -5.53 -1.44 13.55
N ARG A 45 -5.52 -1.21 14.87
CA ARG A 45 -4.52 -1.74 15.83
C ARG A 45 -3.09 -1.57 15.30
N LEU A 46 -2.78 -0.37 14.79
CA LEU A 46 -1.53 -0.10 14.09
C LEU A 46 -0.32 -0.44 14.96
N ARG A 47 0.68 -1.03 14.33
CA ARG A 47 2.00 -1.26 14.93
C ARG A 47 2.83 0.00 14.83
N THR A 48 3.87 0.09 15.65
CA THR A 48 4.81 1.22 15.71
C THR A 48 5.35 1.61 14.34
N ALA A 49 5.83 0.63 13.56
CA ALA A 49 6.33 0.86 12.22
C ALA A 49 5.24 1.38 11.26
N GLN A 50 4.03 0.83 11.34
CA GLN A 50 2.90 1.28 10.51
C GLN A 50 2.50 2.72 10.84
N MET A 51 2.47 3.08 12.12
CA MET A 51 2.18 4.45 12.55
C MET A 51 3.23 5.44 12.03
N ALA A 52 4.52 5.11 12.12
CA ALA A 52 5.57 5.94 11.56
C ALA A 52 5.37 6.16 10.05
N THR A 53 5.11 5.08 9.30
CA THR A 53 4.82 5.17 7.86
C THR A 53 3.58 6.01 7.55
N VAL A 54 2.51 5.90 8.35
CA VAL A 54 1.31 6.72 8.17
C VAL A 54 1.63 8.20 8.38
N LEU A 55 2.38 8.55 9.42
CA LEU A 55 2.82 9.93 9.68
C LEU A 55 3.65 10.48 8.52
N ASP A 56 4.59 9.70 7.99
CA ASP A 56 5.39 10.08 6.82
C ASP A 56 4.48 10.37 5.61
N LEU A 57 3.58 9.45 5.29
CA LEU A 57 2.70 9.59 4.12
C LEU A 57 1.74 10.79 4.24
N ILE A 58 1.07 10.98 5.39
CA ILE A 58 0.11 12.08 5.53
C ILE A 58 0.80 13.45 5.55
N GLU A 59 2.02 13.55 6.09
CA GLU A 59 2.81 14.79 6.04
C GLU A 59 3.23 15.10 4.61
N GLU A 60 3.76 14.12 3.89
CA GLU A 60 4.17 14.34 2.49
C GLU A 60 2.99 14.68 1.57
N ILE A 61 1.85 14.00 1.73
CA ILE A 61 0.61 14.34 1.00
C ILE A 61 0.15 15.75 1.38
N GLY A 62 0.15 16.07 2.68
CA GLY A 62 -0.27 17.36 3.20
C GLY A 62 0.58 18.52 2.66
N LEU A 63 1.90 18.32 2.57
CA LEU A 63 2.83 19.29 1.97
C LEU A 63 2.55 19.48 0.48
N ARG A 64 2.33 18.39 -0.27
CA ARG A 64 2.08 18.47 -1.72
C ARG A 64 0.75 19.14 -2.05
N GLU A 65 -0.29 18.85 -1.28
CA GLU A 65 -1.67 19.23 -1.61
C GLU A 65 -2.24 20.34 -0.72
N SER A 66 -1.44 20.87 0.22
CA SER A 66 -1.90 21.82 1.24
C SER A 66 -3.15 21.33 2.00
N ALA A 67 -3.15 20.03 2.35
CA ALA A 67 -4.27 19.36 3.01
C ALA A 67 -3.92 18.97 4.46
N THR A 68 -4.91 19.00 5.35
CA THR A 68 -4.73 18.51 6.73
C THR A 68 -4.74 16.98 6.76
N ALA A 69 -4.13 16.39 7.78
CA ALA A 69 -4.17 14.93 7.96
C ALA A 69 -5.62 14.43 8.11
N ALA A 70 -6.50 15.13 8.82
CA ALA A 70 -7.93 14.80 8.89
C ALA A 70 -8.56 14.71 7.49
N ALA A 71 -8.34 15.70 6.62
CA ALA A 71 -8.88 15.71 5.27
C ALA A 71 -8.34 14.57 4.40
N ILE A 72 -7.06 14.20 4.58
CA ILE A 72 -6.45 13.06 3.88
C ILE A 72 -7.06 11.74 4.35
N LEU A 73 -7.17 11.55 5.67
CA LEU A 73 -7.71 10.33 6.28
C LEU A 73 -9.21 10.15 6.01
N ALA A 74 -9.93 11.23 5.72
CA ALA A 74 -11.35 11.22 5.35
C ALA A 74 -11.62 10.88 3.87
N ARG A 75 -10.59 10.71 3.03
CA ARG A 75 -10.77 10.38 1.61
C ARG A 75 -11.42 9.01 1.42
N GLU A 76 -12.20 8.89 0.36
CA GLU A 76 -12.94 7.66 0.05
C GLU A 76 -12.02 6.42 -0.02
N PRO A 77 -10.84 6.43 -0.69
CA PRO A 77 -9.98 5.24 -0.74
C PRO A 77 -9.46 4.80 0.63
N VAL A 78 -9.29 5.73 1.56
CA VAL A 78 -8.82 5.46 2.93
C VAL A 78 -9.97 4.93 3.78
N THR A 79 -11.10 5.61 3.76
CA THR A 79 -12.29 5.25 4.56
C THR A 79 -12.92 3.93 4.11
N ALA A 80 -12.92 3.64 2.80
CA ALA A 80 -13.42 2.39 2.25
C ALA A 80 -12.65 1.17 2.78
N VAL A 81 -11.33 1.27 2.94
CA VAL A 81 -10.52 0.17 3.49
C VAL A 81 -10.79 -0.05 4.98
N ILE A 82 -11.03 1.02 5.73
CA ILE A 82 -11.33 0.95 7.16
C ILE A 82 -12.70 0.28 7.38
N ALA A 83 -13.70 0.67 6.58
CA ALA A 83 -15.05 0.11 6.61
C ALA A 83 -15.15 -1.29 5.95
N GLY A 84 -14.15 -1.67 5.16
CA GLY A 84 -14.11 -2.93 4.42
C GLY A 84 -14.02 -4.18 5.30
N GLY A 85 -14.36 -5.32 4.70
CA GLY A 85 -14.17 -6.63 5.32
C GLY A 85 -12.70 -7.07 5.32
N GLY A 86 -12.38 -8.06 6.15
CA GLY A 86 -11.03 -8.65 6.26
C GLY A 86 -10.47 -8.60 7.67
N SER A 87 -9.26 -9.15 7.85
CA SER A 87 -8.59 -9.12 9.15
C SER A 87 -8.05 -7.72 9.45
N THR A 88 -7.92 -7.36 10.73
CA THR A 88 -7.34 -6.07 11.14
C THR A 88 -5.96 -5.81 10.52
N PRO A 89 -5.00 -6.77 10.49
CA PRO A 89 -3.72 -6.60 9.80
C PRO A 89 -3.84 -6.33 8.29
N ASP A 90 -4.78 -6.98 7.61
CA ASP A 90 -4.99 -6.78 6.17
C ASP A 90 -5.50 -5.37 5.89
N ARG A 91 -6.49 -4.90 6.67
CA ARG A 91 -7.00 -3.53 6.56
C ARG A 91 -5.94 -2.48 6.88
N ALA A 92 -5.09 -2.72 7.89
CA ALA A 92 -3.99 -1.83 8.21
C ALA A 92 -2.99 -1.70 7.05
N SER A 93 -2.66 -2.82 6.40
CA SER A 93 -1.79 -2.84 5.23
C SER A 93 -2.44 -2.13 4.05
N ALA A 94 -3.71 -2.45 3.76
CA ALA A 94 -4.45 -1.84 2.66
C ALA A 94 -4.65 -0.32 2.83
N MET A 95 -4.78 0.18 4.06
CA MET A 95 -4.89 1.61 4.33
C MET A 95 -3.57 2.32 4.02
N ILE A 96 -2.43 1.74 4.40
CA ILE A 96 -1.11 2.27 4.05
C ILE A 96 -0.93 2.28 2.52
N GLU A 97 -1.37 1.23 1.82
CA GLU A 97 -1.34 1.20 0.36
C GLU A 97 -2.24 2.28 -0.27
N ALA A 98 -3.42 2.55 0.30
CA ALA A 98 -4.28 3.65 -0.15
C ALA A 98 -3.59 5.01 0.02
N LEU A 99 -2.90 5.25 1.15
CA LEU A 99 -2.10 6.46 1.35
C LEU A 99 -0.92 6.54 0.37
N ARG A 100 -0.24 5.43 0.10
CA ARG A 100 0.83 5.38 -0.92
C ARG A 100 0.29 5.69 -2.31
N ALA A 101 -0.88 5.18 -2.67
CA ALA A 101 -1.49 5.44 -3.96
C ALA A 101 -1.86 6.93 -4.13
N ILE A 102 -2.36 7.55 -3.07
CA ILE A 102 -2.56 9.00 -3.04
C ILE A 102 -1.22 9.69 -3.22
N ARG A 103 -0.20 9.33 -2.43
CA ARG A 103 1.13 9.98 -2.45
C ARG A 103 1.89 9.82 -3.77
N PHE A 104 1.72 8.72 -4.50
CA PHE A 104 2.44 8.42 -5.73
C PHE A 104 1.45 8.09 -6.87
N PRO A 105 0.71 9.09 -7.40
CA PRO A 105 -0.35 8.85 -8.36
C PRO A 105 0.18 8.34 -9.71
N GLU A 106 1.31 8.85 -10.19
CA GLU A 106 1.91 8.37 -11.44
C GLU A 106 2.45 6.94 -11.30
N LEU A 107 3.05 6.61 -10.16
CA LEU A 107 3.47 5.24 -9.85
C LEU A 107 2.27 4.28 -9.82
N THR A 108 1.16 4.73 -9.25
CA THR A 108 -0.09 3.96 -9.20
C THR A 108 -0.63 3.70 -10.60
N ARG A 109 -0.67 4.72 -11.46
CA ARG A 109 -1.10 4.58 -12.87
C ARG A 109 -0.18 3.64 -13.65
N ALA A 110 1.13 3.77 -13.48
CA ALA A 110 2.10 2.88 -14.12
C ALA A 110 1.87 1.42 -13.69
N ARG A 111 1.65 1.19 -12.39
CA ARG A 111 1.32 -0.14 -11.87
C ARG A 111 0.01 -0.68 -12.43
N GLU A 112 -1.06 0.10 -12.42
CA GLU A 112 -2.36 -0.30 -12.96
C GLU A 112 -2.28 -0.66 -14.45
N HIS A 113 -1.48 0.10 -15.22
CA HIS A 113 -1.21 -0.19 -16.62
C HIS A 113 -0.52 -1.54 -16.81
N LEU A 114 0.52 -1.83 -16.03
CA LEU A 114 1.23 -3.11 -16.06
C LEU A 114 0.35 -4.27 -15.62
N GLU A 115 -0.44 -4.10 -14.55
CA GLU A 115 -1.39 -5.12 -14.09
C GLU A 115 -2.48 -5.39 -15.12
N ALA A 116 -2.97 -4.38 -15.83
CA ALA A 116 -3.92 -4.55 -16.93
C ALA A 116 -3.31 -5.35 -18.08
N ARG A 117 -2.05 -5.09 -18.45
CA ARG A 117 -1.31 -5.88 -19.44
C ARG A 117 -1.17 -7.33 -19.00
N ILE A 118 -0.78 -7.59 -17.74
CA ILE A 118 -0.68 -8.94 -17.18
C ILE A 118 -2.04 -9.67 -17.23
N ARG A 119 -3.13 -8.99 -16.87
CA ARG A 119 -4.48 -9.56 -16.94
C ARG A 119 -4.88 -9.93 -18.37
N ALA A 120 -4.51 -9.11 -19.35
CA ALA A 120 -4.80 -9.38 -20.75
C ALA A 120 -4.11 -10.65 -21.29
N LEU A 121 -2.98 -11.07 -20.69
CA LEU A 121 -2.30 -12.33 -21.04
C LEU A 121 -3.15 -13.58 -20.80
N SER A 122 -4.23 -13.47 -20.02
CA SER A 122 -5.18 -14.56 -19.77
C SER A 122 -4.50 -15.84 -19.28
N LEU A 123 -3.48 -15.68 -18.44
CA LEU A 123 -2.67 -16.78 -17.92
C LEU A 123 -3.52 -17.77 -17.11
N PRO A 124 -3.20 -19.08 -17.18
CA PRO A 124 -3.91 -20.07 -16.39
C PRO A 124 -3.68 -19.82 -14.90
N ARG A 125 -4.63 -20.23 -14.04
CA ARG A 125 -4.56 -20.04 -12.58
C ARG A 125 -3.32 -20.68 -11.91
N SER A 126 -2.68 -21.63 -12.60
CA SER A 126 -1.42 -22.26 -12.20
C SER A 126 -0.21 -21.33 -12.32
N VAL A 127 -0.33 -20.21 -13.05
CA VAL A 127 0.73 -19.22 -13.26
C VAL A 127 0.30 -17.89 -12.64
N ARG A 128 1.18 -17.31 -11.82
CA ARG A 128 1.02 -15.95 -11.31
C ARG A 128 2.22 -15.11 -11.73
N VAL A 129 1.93 -13.90 -12.17
CA VAL A 129 2.94 -12.87 -12.42
C VAL A 129 2.83 -11.85 -11.30
N ARG A 130 3.96 -11.47 -10.70
CA ARG A 130 4.01 -10.44 -9.67
C ARG A 130 4.95 -9.33 -10.10
N LEU A 131 4.44 -8.11 -9.97
CA LEU A 131 5.22 -6.89 -10.11
C LEU A 131 5.95 -6.58 -8.79
N PRO A 132 7.12 -5.91 -8.86
CA PRO A 132 7.78 -5.40 -7.67
C PRO A 132 6.91 -4.33 -7.01
N ARG A 133 6.92 -4.28 -5.67
CA ARG A 133 5.98 -3.43 -4.89
C ARG A 133 6.08 -1.94 -5.22
N GLU A 134 7.29 -1.45 -5.43
CA GLU A 134 7.57 -0.03 -5.65
C GLU A 134 7.95 0.28 -7.10
N LEU A 135 7.85 -0.72 -8.00
CA LEU A 135 8.32 -0.64 -9.39
C LEU A 135 9.77 -0.12 -9.55
N SER A 136 10.56 -0.21 -8.49
CA SER A 136 11.96 0.25 -8.40
C SER A 136 12.96 -0.81 -8.88
N SER A 137 12.46 -1.85 -9.55
CA SER A 137 13.25 -2.98 -10.01
C SER A 137 12.70 -3.42 -11.35
N ASP A 138 13.61 -3.84 -12.21
CA ASP A 138 13.36 -4.47 -13.51
C ASP A 138 12.97 -5.97 -13.37
N GLU A 139 12.87 -6.49 -12.15
CA GLU A 139 12.54 -7.89 -11.90
C GLU A 139 11.03 -8.15 -12.00
N LEU A 140 10.67 -9.13 -12.83
CA LEU A 140 9.32 -9.70 -12.91
C LEU A 140 9.33 -11.12 -12.33
N THR A 141 8.59 -11.36 -11.25
CA THR A 141 8.52 -12.68 -10.63
C THR A 141 7.40 -13.51 -11.24
N LEU A 142 7.72 -14.73 -11.69
CA LEU A 142 6.76 -15.74 -12.16
C LEU A 142 6.66 -16.88 -11.14
N GLU A 143 5.46 -17.17 -10.65
CA GLU A 143 5.19 -18.33 -9.79
C GLU A 143 4.34 -19.35 -10.56
N LEU A 144 4.84 -20.59 -10.68
CA LEU A 144 4.13 -21.72 -11.28
C LEU A 144 3.77 -22.75 -10.19
N ARG A 145 2.54 -23.26 -10.23
CA ARG A 145 2.05 -24.33 -9.35
C ARG A 145 1.43 -25.45 -10.17
N ALA A 146 1.95 -26.66 -10.01
CA ALA A 146 1.46 -27.88 -10.67
C ALA A 146 1.60 -29.07 -9.73
N HIS A 147 0.63 -29.99 -9.78
CA HIS A 147 0.64 -31.26 -9.03
C HIS A 147 0.94 -32.46 -9.93
N THR A 148 0.90 -32.27 -11.25
CA THR A 148 1.17 -33.31 -12.24
C THR A 148 2.09 -32.78 -13.34
N ALA A 149 2.77 -33.69 -14.06
CA ALA A 149 3.60 -33.34 -15.20
C ALA A 149 2.79 -32.65 -16.33
N VAL A 150 1.55 -33.10 -16.55
CA VAL A 150 0.65 -32.51 -17.55
C VAL A 150 0.30 -31.06 -17.21
N GLU A 151 0.03 -30.76 -15.94
CA GLU A 151 -0.22 -29.39 -15.48
C GLU A 151 1.01 -28.50 -15.64
N MET A 152 2.20 -29.03 -15.34
CA MET A 152 3.47 -28.31 -15.50
C MET A 152 3.74 -27.98 -16.97
N GLU A 153 3.59 -28.96 -17.86
CA GLU A 153 3.78 -28.78 -19.30
C GLU A 153 2.78 -27.77 -19.88
N ALA A 154 1.50 -27.86 -19.48
CA ALA A 154 0.48 -26.90 -19.90
C ALA A 154 0.81 -25.45 -19.46
N ALA A 155 1.32 -25.29 -18.23
CA ALA A 155 1.71 -23.99 -17.69
C ALA A 155 2.95 -23.41 -18.41
N LEU A 156 3.97 -24.23 -18.68
CA LEU A 156 5.15 -23.83 -19.46
C LEU A 156 4.77 -23.44 -20.90
N ASN A 157 3.88 -24.22 -21.54
CA ASN A 157 3.37 -23.90 -22.87
C ASN A 157 2.52 -22.62 -22.91
N ALA A 158 1.81 -22.30 -21.82
CA ALA A 158 1.10 -21.02 -21.70
C ALA A 158 2.09 -19.86 -21.57
N LEU A 159 3.13 -19.99 -20.75
CA LEU A 159 4.19 -18.99 -20.62
C LEU A 159 4.93 -18.75 -21.94
N GLY A 160 5.25 -19.81 -22.69
CA GLY A 160 5.89 -19.71 -23.99
C GLY A 160 5.08 -18.87 -24.99
N ARG A 161 3.74 -19.03 -25.00
CA ARG A 161 2.82 -18.30 -25.88
C ARG A 161 2.78 -16.79 -25.64
N VAL A 162 3.00 -16.34 -24.40
CA VAL A 162 2.96 -14.92 -24.03
C VAL A 162 4.35 -14.35 -23.71
N SER A 163 5.41 -15.08 -24.06
CA SER A 163 6.80 -14.72 -23.73
C SER A 163 7.22 -13.36 -24.28
N GLY A 164 6.74 -12.98 -25.47
CA GLY A 164 6.97 -11.65 -26.05
C GLY A 164 6.37 -10.52 -25.22
N ASP A 165 5.12 -10.69 -24.75
CA ASP A 165 4.45 -9.70 -23.92
C ASP A 165 5.11 -9.58 -22.54
N LEU A 166 5.53 -10.70 -21.95
CA LEU A 166 6.29 -10.71 -20.69
C LEU A 166 7.62 -9.96 -20.82
N GLN A 167 8.33 -10.12 -21.94
CA GLN A 167 9.55 -9.36 -22.21
C GLN A 167 9.27 -7.86 -22.37
N GLU A 168 8.16 -7.49 -22.99
CA GLU A 168 7.76 -6.07 -23.07
C GLU A 168 7.47 -5.49 -21.69
N ILE A 169 6.79 -6.23 -20.81
CA ILE A 169 6.53 -5.82 -19.42
C ILE A 169 7.85 -5.59 -18.66
N VAL A 170 8.82 -6.50 -18.79
CA VAL A 170 10.16 -6.34 -18.18
C VAL A 170 10.87 -5.08 -18.72
N ARG A 171 10.79 -4.82 -20.03
CA ARG A 171 11.36 -3.59 -20.61
C ARG A 171 10.69 -2.32 -20.08
N LEU A 172 9.38 -2.35 -19.85
CA LEU A 172 8.67 -1.21 -19.27
C LEU A 172 9.06 -0.97 -17.81
N LEU A 173 9.35 -2.04 -17.05
CA LEU A 173 9.89 -1.94 -15.69
C LEU A 173 11.28 -1.27 -15.68
N GLY A 174 12.20 -1.72 -16.55
CA GLY A 174 13.56 -1.18 -16.60
C GLY A 174 13.69 0.26 -17.12
N LYS A 175 12.63 0.83 -17.73
CA LYS A 175 12.60 2.26 -18.11
C LYS A 175 12.18 3.19 -16.97
N GLY A 176 11.72 2.65 -15.85
CA GLY A 176 11.34 3.44 -14.67
C GLY A 176 12.51 4.08 -13.94
N ASP A 177 13.74 3.60 -14.15
CA ASP A 177 14.96 4.07 -13.49
C ASP A 177 15.56 5.35 -14.13
N GLU A 178 15.02 5.83 -15.26
CA GLU A 178 15.53 7.01 -15.99
C GLU A 178 14.78 8.34 -15.69
N ILE A 179 13.95 8.40 -14.63
CA ILE A 179 13.19 9.62 -14.25
C ILE A 179 13.74 10.26 -12.97
#